data_AF-A0A537CVH7-F1
#
_entry.id   AF-A0A537CVH7-F1
#
_cell.length_a   1.000
_cell.length_b   1.000
_cell.length_c   1.000
_cell.angle_alpha   90.00
_cell.angle_beta   90.00
_cell.angle_gamma   90.00
#
_symmetry.space_group_name_H-M   'P 1'
#
loop_
_entity.id
_entity.type
_entity.pdbx_description
1 polymer ?
#
loop_
_entity_poly.entity_id
_entity_poly.type
_entity_poly.pdbx_seq_one_letter_code
_entity_poly.pdbx_strand_id
1 'polypeptide(L)'
;TDPRYATPKARLSHLMEIFEQIEEWTKTKDKFEAMDILNKHDIPCGPILSMKEIAEEPSLRKTGTVVEVDHPKRGKYLSVG
;
A
#
# COMPACT_ATOMS: atom_id res chain seq x y z
N THR A 1 11.89 -10.62 -22.94
CA THR A 1 12.97 -11.59 -23.19
C THR A 1 14.35 -10.95 -23.27
N ASP A 2 14.50 -9.63 -23.06
CA ASP A 2 15.83 -8.99 -22.97
C ASP A 2 16.66 -9.67 -21.86
N PRO A 3 17.86 -10.22 -22.18
CA PRO A 3 18.72 -10.88 -21.20
C PRO A 3 19.09 -10.00 -20.00
N ARG A 4 19.12 -8.67 -20.15
CA ARG A 4 19.40 -7.72 -19.07
C ARG A 4 18.31 -7.70 -17.99
N TYR A 5 17.08 -8.09 -18.33
CA TYR A 5 15.94 -8.00 -17.41
C TYR A 5 15.27 -9.35 -17.11
N ALA A 6 15.62 -10.41 -17.85
CA ALA A 6 14.93 -11.70 -17.79
C ALA A 6 15.09 -12.45 -16.45
N THR A 7 16.17 -12.21 -15.69
CA THR A 7 16.42 -12.90 -14.41
C THR A 7 16.61 -11.90 -13.26
N PRO A 8 16.32 -12.29 -12.00
CA PRO A 8 16.58 -11.43 -10.85
C PRO A 8 18.03 -10.94 -10.78
N LYS A 9 19.00 -11.83 -11.04
CA LYS A 9 20.43 -11.47 -11.03
C LYS A 9 20.79 -10.42 -12.08
N ALA A 10 20.24 -10.54 -13.29
CA ALA A 10 20.49 -9.58 -14.36
C ALA A 10 19.92 -8.19 -14.06
N ARG A 11 18.78 -8.13 -13.35
CA ARG A 11 18.13 -6.86 -12.97
C ARG A 11 18.90 -6.05 -11.92
N LEU A 12 19.80 -6.67 -11.14
CA LEU A 12 20.45 -5.99 -10.02
C LEU A 12 21.26 -4.77 -10.44
N SER A 13 21.99 -4.83 -11.57
CA SER A 13 22.77 -3.70 -12.09
C SER A 13 21.91 -2.59 -12.70
N HIS A 14 20.63 -2.87 -12.97
CA HIS A 14 19.67 -1.96 -13.60
C HIS A 14 18.49 -1.63 -12.68
N LEU A 15 18.60 -1.93 -11.39
CA LEU A 15 17.46 -1.93 -10.48
C LEU A 15 16.83 -0.53 -10.34
N MET A 16 17.66 0.52 -10.33
CA MET A 16 17.19 1.90 -10.24
C MET A 16 16.46 2.35 -11.52
N GLU A 17 16.96 1.96 -12.70
CA GLU A 17 16.29 2.24 -13.98
C GLU A 17 14.90 1.59 -14.02
N ILE A 18 14.79 0.36 -13.50
CA ILE A 18 13.50 -0.35 -13.42
C ILE A 18 12.54 0.38 -12.48
N PHE A 19 13.01 0.81 -11.30
CA PHE A 19 12.18 1.55 -10.36
C PHE A 19 11.77 2.91 -10.90
N GLU A 20 12.63 3.62 -11.63
CA GLU A 20 12.30 4.89 -12.27
C GLU A 20 11.14 4.73 -13.27
N GLN A 21 11.19 3.71 -14.12
CA GLN A 21 10.11 3.42 -15.07
C GLN A 21 8.79 3.03 -14.38
N ILE A 22 8.87 2.26 -13.29
CA ILE A 22 7.68 1.96 -12.47
C ILE A 22 7.14 3.24 -11.83
N GLU A 23 8.02 4.11 -11.32
CA GLU A 23 7.65 5.35 -10.66
C GLU A 23 6.97 6.34 -11.62
N GLU A 24 7.52 6.52 -12.83
CA GLU A 24 6.93 7.32 -13.90
C GLU A 24 5.48 6.90 -14.16
N TRP A 25 5.21 5.60 -14.20
CA TRP A 25 3.85 5.09 -14.36
C TRP A 25 2.99 5.33 -13.11
N THR A 26 3.49 4.99 -11.91
CA THR A 26 2.69 5.15 -10.67
C THR A 26 2.31 6.60 -10.38
N LYS A 27 3.13 7.58 -10.78
CA LYS A 27 2.83 9.03 -10.65
C LYS A 27 1.57 9.45 -11.44
N THR A 28 1.14 8.66 -12.40
CA THR A 28 -0.07 8.92 -13.21
C THR A 28 -1.36 8.37 -12.60
N LYS A 29 -1.28 7.73 -11.43
CA LYS A 29 -2.37 6.98 -10.78
C LYS A 29 -2.56 7.44 -9.33
N ASP A 30 -3.78 7.28 -8.82
CA ASP A 30 -3.96 7.20 -7.37
C ASP A 30 -3.39 5.88 -6.81
N LYS A 31 -2.96 5.87 -5.56
CA LYS A 31 -2.33 4.70 -4.91
C LYS A 31 -3.24 3.46 -4.88
N PHE A 32 -4.56 3.63 -4.77
CA PHE A 32 -5.49 2.50 -4.80
C PHE A 32 -5.71 1.99 -6.22
N GLU A 33 -5.80 2.88 -7.22
CA GLU A 33 -5.87 2.47 -8.63
C GLU A 33 -4.62 1.71 -9.07
N ALA A 34 -3.43 2.19 -8.68
CA ALA A 34 -2.17 1.52 -8.97
C ALA A 34 -2.18 0.10 -8.38
N MET A 35 -2.57 -0.04 -7.11
CA MET A 35 -2.70 -1.33 -6.44
C MET A 35 -3.68 -2.25 -7.18
N ASP A 36 -4.86 -1.77 -7.55
CA ASP A 36 -5.89 -2.58 -8.23
C ASP A 36 -5.42 -3.08 -9.61
N ILE A 37 -4.64 -2.28 -10.34
CA ILE A 37 -4.07 -2.69 -11.62
C ILE A 37 -2.97 -3.73 -11.40
N LEU A 38 -2.06 -3.49 -10.48
CA LEU A 38 -0.93 -4.37 -10.20
C LEU A 38 -1.38 -5.73 -9.64
N ASN A 39 -2.42 -5.75 -8.79
CA ASN A 39 -3.00 -6.97 -8.24
C ASN A 39 -3.58 -7.90 -9.32
N LYS A 40 -4.11 -7.36 -10.44
CA LYS A 40 -4.57 -8.18 -11.59
C LYS A 40 -3.46 -8.94 -12.29
N HIS A 41 -2.21 -8.55 -12.05
CA HIS A 41 -1.01 -9.18 -12.60
C HIS A 41 -0.22 -9.94 -11.52
N ASP A 42 -0.84 -10.23 -10.37
CA ASP A 42 -0.22 -10.93 -9.23
C ASP A 42 1.04 -10.22 -8.69
N ILE A 43 1.12 -8.90 -8.85
CA ILE A 43 2.24 -8.10 -8.34
C ILE A 43 1.95 -7.71 -6.89
N PRO A 44 2.75 -8.17 -5.91
CA PRO A 44 2.51 -7.86 -4.50
C PRO A 44 2.85 -6.39 -4.23
N CYS A 45 1.82 -5.60 -3.92
CA CYS A 45 1.95 -4.19 -3.57
C CYS A 45 0.84 -3.76 -2.61
N GLY A 46 1.03 -2.64 -1.93
CA GLY A 46 0.02 -2.05 -1.06
C GLY A 46 0.21 -0.54 -0.93
N PRO A 47 -0.88 0.24 -0.77
CA PRO A 47 -0.81 1.67 -0.61
C PRO A 47 -0.17 2.01 0.73
N ILE A 48 0.60 3.10 0.76
CA ILE A 48 0.99 3.71 2.02
C ILE A 48 -0.22 4.45 2.59
N LEU A 49 -0.82 3.87 3.64
CA LEU A 49 -1.95 4.46 4.34
C LEU A 49 -1.46 5.47 5.38
N SER A 50 -2.05 6.65 5.36
CA SER A 50 -1.86 7.67 6.40
C SER A 50 -2.57 7.26 7.69
N MET A 51 -2.20 7.88 8.82
CA MET A 51 -2.88 7.65 10.09
C MET A 51 -4.38 7.95 10.05
N LYS A 52 -4.78 8.92 9.22
CA LYS A 52 -6.20 9.23 9.00
C LYS A 52 -6.93 8.07 8.32
N GLU A 53 -6.37 7.55 7.23
CA GLU A 53 -6.96 6.42 6.50
C GLU A 53 -7.02 5.17 7.38
N ILE A 54 -5.96 4.89 8.14
CA ILE A 54 -5.95 3.78 9.11
C ILE A 54 -7.06 3.94 10.15
N ALA A 55 -7.26 5.14 10.70
CA ALA A 55 -8.28 5.40 11.72
C ALA A 55 -9.72 5.20 11.19
N GLU A 56 -9.92 5.40 9.89
CA GLU A 56 -11.22 5.33 9.20
C GLU A 56 -11.44 3.98 8.50
N GLU A 57 -10.44 3.09 8.46
CA GLU A 57 -10.46 1.89 7.62
C GLU A 57 -11.44 0.80 8.11
N PRO A 58 -12.48 0.45 7.32
CA PRO A 58 -13.51 -0.49 7.77
C PRO A 58 -12.99 -1.91 8.03
N SER A 59 -11.97 -2.38 7.29
CA SER A 59 -11.41 -3.71 7.53
C SER A 59 -10.76 -3.80 8.92
N LEU A 60 -10.00 -2.78 9.33
CA LEU A 60 -9.34 -2.72 10.64
C LEU A 60 -10.34 -2.58 11.80
N ARG A 61 -11.49 -1.94 11.56
CA ARG A 61 -12.61 -1.89 12.52
C ARG A 61 -13.24 -3.28 12.69
N LYS A 62 -13.48 -3.99 11.58
CA LYS A 62 -14.10 -5.33 11.59
C LYS A 62 -13.25 -6.38 12.28
N THR A 63 -11.92 -6.29 12.17
CA THR A 63 -10.98 -7.20 12.83
C THR A 63 -10.71 -6.84 14.28
N GLY A 64 -11.21 -5.69 14.77
CA GLY A 64 -10.92 -5.19 16.11
C GLY A 64 -9.52 -4.60 16.25
N THR A 65 -8.78 -4.37 15.17
CA THR A 65 -7.44 -3.74 15.21
C THR A 65 -7.54 -2.24 15.55
N VAL A 66 -8.56 -1.55 15.04
CA VAL A 66 -8.92 -0.18 15.44
C VAL A 66 -10.26 -0.23 16.16
N VAL A 67 -10.29 0.25 17.40
CA VAL A 67 -11.48 0.19 18.26
C VAL A 67 -11.91 1.58 18.71
N GLU A 68 -13.23 1.81 18.76
CA GLU A 68 -13.81 3.00 19.36
C GLU A 68 -14.17 2.72 20.82
N VAL A 69 -13.59 3.48 21.73
CA VAL A 69 -13.80 3.35 23.17
C VAL A 69 -14.62 4.55 23.66
N ASP A 70 -15.71 4.27 24.37
CA ASP A 70 -16.53 5.30 25.01
C ASP A 70 -16.01 5.60 26.42
N HIS A 71 -15.40 6.77 26.61
CA HIS A 71 -14.81 7.17 27.88
C HIS A 71 -15.76 8.08 28.68
N PRO A 72 -16.04 7.80 29.97
CA PRO A 72 -17.11 8.45 30.74
C PRO A 72 -17.00 9.98 30.88
N LYS A 73 -15.80 10.56 30.69
CA LYS A 73 -15.59 12.02 30.75
C LYS A 73 -15.15 12.67 29.43
N ARG A 74 -14.54 11.89 28.53
CA ARG A 74 -13.86 12.42 27.33
C ARG A 74 -14.72 12.24 26.08
N GLY A 75 -15.73 11.38 26.14
CA GLY A 75 -16.44 10.89 24.98
C GLY A 75 -15.62 9.84 24.23
N LYS A 76 -16.04 9.58 22.99
CA LYS A 76 -15.46 8.55 22.12
C LYS A 76 -14.05 8.90 21.68
N TYR A 77 -13.17 7.89 21.65
CA TYR A 77 -11.84 8.00 21.06
C TYR A 77 -11.40 6.67 20.44
N LEU A 78 -10.37 6.71 19.58
CA LEU A 78 -9.83 5.53 18.93
C LEU A 78 -8.61 4.99 19.66
N SER A 79 -8.51 3.66 19.72
CA SER A 79 -7.35 2.93 20.24
C SER A 79 -7.01 1.75 19.33
N VAL A 80 -5.80 1.21 19.49
CA VAL A 80 -5.43 -0.08 18.90
C VAL A 80 -5.95 -1.17 19.83
N GLY A 81 -6.68 -2.14 19.27
CA GLY A 81 -7.32 -3.22 20.02
C GLY A 81 -6.39 -4.36 20.43
#